data_AF-A0A1J1CYR8-F1
#
_entry.id   AF-A0A1J1CYR8-F1
#
_cell.length_a   1.000
_cell.length_b   1.000
_cell.length_c   1.000
_cell.angle_alpha   90.00
_cell.angle_beta   90.00
_cell.angle_gamma   90.00
#
_symmetry.space_group_name_H-M   'P 1'
#
loop_
_entity.id
_entity.type
_entity.pdbx_description
1 polymer ?
#
loop_
_entity_poly.entity_id
_entity_poly.type
_entity_poly.pdbx_seq_one_letter_code
_entity_poly.pdbx_strand_id
1 'polypeptide(L)'
;MVIERKETDFDSLFPEDVNQYYDIANKFLNLSTEDHLTAFQISKKAWVLSDRWANIASNAGKLALKEKFNKTDLKDYCYRKYRQMQYIHEFTRMLWNKGEQGQREKRVGI
;
A
#
# COMPACT_ATOMS: atom_id res chain seq x y z
N MET A 1 -0.30 11.08 -12.62
CA MET A 1 -1.07 11.64 -11.47
C MET A 1 -0.18 11.59 -10.23
N VAL A 2 -0.21 12.62 -9.38
CA VAL A 2 0.52 12.64 -8.10
C VAL A 2 -0.48 12.95 -7.00
N ILE A 3 -0.52 12.13 -5.96
CA ILE A 3 -1.29 12.43 -4.75
C ILE A 3 -0.53 13.48 -3.97
N GLU A 4 -1.19 14.61 -3.75
CA GLU A 4 -0.71 15.61 -2.80
C GLU A 4 -0.92 15.08 -1.38
N ARG A 5 0.18 15.03 -0.60
CA ARG A 5 0.13 14.63 0.79
C ARG A 5 -0.62 15.69 1.58
N LYS A 6 -1.76 15.30 2.16
CA LYS A 6 -2.42 16.08 3.19
C LYS A 6 -1.90 15.60 4.54
N GLU A 7 -1.15 16.46 5.21
CA GLU A 7 -0.62 16.16 6.54
C GLU A 7 -1.77 15.99 7.55
N THR A 8 -1.60 15.01 8.42
CA THR A 8 -2.46 14.79 9.58
C THR A 8 -1.58 14.74 10.81
N ASP A 9 -2.14 15.01 11.98
CA ASP A 9 -1.39 14.97 13.24
C ASP A 9 -0.68 13.61 13.45
N PHE A 10 -1.28 12.53 12.94
CA PHE A 10 -0.74 11.17 13.02
C PHE A 10 0.42 10.88 12.06
N ASP A 11 0.59 11.68 11.00
CA ASP A 11 1.67 11.47 10.03
C ASP A 11 3.06 11.59 10.70
N SER A 12 3.16 12.47 11.70
CA SER A 12 4.40 12.72 12.45
C SER A 12 4.88 11.50 13.25
N LEU A 13 3.97 10.57 13.57
CA LEU A 13 4.28 9.36 14.33
C LEU A 13 4.97 8.28 13.48
N PHE A 14 4.75 8.30 12.16
CA PHE A 14 5.21 7.25 11.25
C PHE A 14 5.77 7.83 9.94
N PRO A 15 6.78 8.72 10.00
CA PRO A 15 7.23 9.47 8.83
C PRO A 15 7.71 8.55 7.70
N GLU A 16 8.43 7.48 8.03
CA GLU A 16 8.94 6.51 7.06
C GLU A 16 7.81 5.72 6.38
N ASP A 17 6.86 5.22 7.16
CA ASP A 17 5.70 4.46 6.68
C ASP A 17 4.79 5.31 5.79
N VAL A 18 4.59 6.58 6.16
CA VAL A 18 3.82 7.54 5.37
C VAL A 18 4.53 7.86 4.06
N ASN A 19 5.84 8.08 4.08
CA ASN A 19 6.62 8.31 2.86
C ASN A 19 6.56 7.11 1.91
N GLN A 20 6.70 5.89 2.44
CA GLN A 20 6.55 4.67 1.65
C GLN A 20 5.14 4.51 1.09
N TYR A 21 4.11 4.85 1.88
CA TYR A 21 2.71 4.82 1.43
C TYR A 21 2.52 5.72 0.20
N TYR A 22 2.98 6.98 0.25
CA TYR A 22 2.81 7.91 -0.86
C TYR A 22 3.68 7.53 -2.07
N ASP A 23 4.89 7.01 -1.87
CA ASP A 23 5.73 6.50 -2.96
C ASP A 23 5.04 5.35 -3.71
N ILE A 24 4.50 4.36 -2.97
CA ILE A 24 3.78 3.22 -3.54
C ILE A 24 2.49 3.68 -4.23
N ALA A 25 1.71 4.55 -3.59
CA ALA A 25 0.45 5.04 -4.15
C ALA A 25 0.68 5.85 -5.43
N ASN A 26 1.72 6.69 -5.48
CA ASN A 26 2.08 7.43 -6.69
C ASN A 26 2.56 6.49 -7.80
N LYS A 27 3.38 5.49 -7.50
CA LYS A 27 3.79 4.49 -8.51
C LYS A 27 2.59 3.70 -9.04
N PHE A 28 1.66 3.35 -8.16
CA PHE A 28 0.43 2.67 -8.54
C PHE A 28 -0.46 3.52 -9.46
N LEU A 29 -0.66 4.81 -9.15
CA LEU A 29 -1.49 5.70 -9.97
C LEU A 29 -0.89 6.01 -11.35
N ASN A 30 0.41 5.82 -11.53
CA ASN A 30 1.10 5.98 -12.81
C ASN A 30 1.39 4.64 -13.50
N LEU A 31 0.90 3.53 -12.95
CA LEU A 31 1.10 2.21 -13.51
C LEU A 31 0.26 2.04 -14.78
N SER A 32 0.92 1.74 -15.89
CA SER A 32 0.26 1.30 -17.13
C SER A 32 -0.23 -0.14 -16.99
N THR A 33 -1.35 -0.46 -17.65
CA THR A 33 -1.88 -1.83 -17.70
C THR A 33 -0.98 -2.82 -18.43
N GLU A 34 0.00 -2.35 -19.20
CA GLU A 34 0.96 -3.18 -19.92
C GLU A 34 2.26 -3.42 -19.13
N ASP A 35 2.51 -2.65 -18.07
CA ASP A 35 3.72 -2.76 -17.26
C ASP A 35 3.56 -3.78 -16.13
N HIS A 36 3.52 -5.05 -16.50
CA HIS A 36 3.31 -6.16 -15.58
C HIS A 36 4.46 -6.38 -14.60
N LEU A 37 5.70 -6.03 -14.98
CA LEU A 37 6.87 -6.17 -14.11
C LEU A 37 6.83 -5.15 -12.98
N THR A 38 6.57 -3.88 -13.29
CA THR A 38 6.40 -2.85 -12.27
C THR A 38 5.20 -3.16 -11.39
N ALA A 39 4.10 -3.68 -11.97
CA ALA A 39 2.95 -4.15 -11.20
C ALA A 39 3.35 -5.18 -10.14
N PHE A 40 4.16 -6.17 -10.50
CA PHE A 40 4.64 -7.17 -9.53
C PHE A 40 5.50 -6.54 -8.43
N GLN A 41 6.39 -5.61 -8.76
CA GLN A 41 7.22 -4.93 -7.75
C GLN A 41 6.38 -4.09 -6.78
N ILE A 42 5.39 -3.36 -7.30
CA ILE A 42 4.43 -2.61 -6.49
C ILE A 42 3.66 -3.57 -5.57
N SER A 43 3.20 -4.71 -6.10
CA SER A 43 2.42 -5.68 -5.32
C SER A 43 3.16 -6.18 -4.08
N LYS A 44 4.46 -6.47 -4.19
CA LYS A 44 5.28 -6.94 -3.07
C LYS A 44 5.46 -5.84 -2.03
N LYS A 45 5.78 -4.62 -2.47
CA LYS A 45 5.98 -3.47 -1.57
C LYS A 45 4.69 -3.11 -0.83
N ALA A 46 3.57 -3.08 -1.55
CA ALA A 46 2.26 -2.82 -0.97
C ALA A 46 1.86 -3.87 0.07
N TRP A 47 2.15 -5.16 -0.19
CA TRP A 47 1.90 -6.22 0.77
C TRP A 47 2.70 -6.05 2.07
N VAL A 48 4.01 -5.78 1.96
CA VAL A 48 4.86 -5.56 3.14
C VAL A 48 4.39 -4.34 3.95
N LEU A 49 4.08 -3.23 3.28
CA LEU A 49 3.63 -2.02 3.97
C LEU A 49 2.24 -2.20 4.58
N SER A 50 1.36 -2.97 3.93
CA SER A 50 0.06 -3.38 4.49
C SER A 50 0.25 -4.11 5.82
N ASP A 51 1.10 -5.14 5.86
CA ASP A 51 1.39 -5.88 7.10
C ASP A 51 1.92 -4.95 8.20
N ARG A 52 2.83 -4.05 7.84
CA ARG A 52 3.37 -3.06 8.78
C ARG A 52 2.29 -2.15 9.36
N TRP A 53 1.37 -1.61 8.54
CA TRP A 53 0.24 -0.82 9.03
C TRP A 53 -0.73 -1.62 9.89
N ALA A 54 -0.95 -2.91 9.59
CA ALA A 54 -1.78 -3.79 10.41
C ALA A 54 -1.15 -4.02 11.80
N ASN A 55 0.17 -4.18 11.86
CA ASN A 55 0.93 -4.29 13.11
C ASN A 55 0.88 -3.00 13.93
N ILE A 56 0.99 -1.82 13.28
CA ILE A 56 0.83 -0.53 13.95
C ILE A 56 -0.59 -0.37 14.51
N ALA A 57 -1.61 -0.68 13.70
CA ALA A 57 -3.02 -0.60 14.11
C ALA A 57 -3.33 -1.52 15.31
N SER A 58 -2.72 -2.72 15.33
CA SER A 58 -2.84 -3.66 16.46
C SER A 58 -2.21 -3.13 17.74
N ASN A 59 -1.15 -2.32 17.63
CA ASN A 59 -0.46 -1.68 18.75
C ASN A 59 -0.98 -0.27 19.09
N ALA A 60 -2.01 0.23 18.39
CA ALA A 60 -2.51 1.59 18.54
C ALA A 60 -2.89 1.96 19.97
N GLY A 61 -3.36 1.00 20.79
CA GLY A 61 -3.69 1.27 22.20
C GLY A 61 -2.48 1.70 23.04
N LYS A 62 -1.33 1.07 22.86
CA LYS A 62 -0.10 1.43 23.59
C LYS A 62 0.46 2.77 23.10
N LEU A 63 0.42 2.99 21.79
CA LEU A 63 0.88 4.23 21.16
C LEU A 63 0.01 5.42 21.56
N ALA A 64 -1.32 5.26 21.52
CA ALA A 64 -2.27 6.30 21.92
C ALA A 64 -2.07 6.76 23.38
N LEU A 65 -1.79 5.82 24.29
CA LEU A 65 -1.51 6.15 25.70
C LEU A 65 -0.23 6.99 25.84
N LYS A 66 0.84 6.60 25.12
CA LYS A 66 2.14 7.27 25.18
C LYS A 66 2.09 8.68 24.60
N GLU A 67 1.46 8.81 23.44
CA GLU A 67 1.42 10.04 22.64
C GLU A 67 0.19 10.92 22.95
N LYS A 68 -0.65 10.51 23.92
CA LYS A 68 -1.87 11.21 24.37
C LYS A 68 -2.91 11.44 23.27
N PHE A 69 -2.99 10.52 22.30
CA PHE A 69 -4.01 10.54 21.25
C PHE A 69 -5.23 9.68 21.61
N ASN A 70 -6.33 9.90 20.90
CA ASN A 70 -7.46 8.99 20.94
C ASN A 70 -7.09 7.65 20.26
N LYS A 71 -7.28 6.55 20.98
CA LYS A 71 -6.98 5.19 20.50
C LYS A 71 -7.77 4.82 19.25
N THR A 72 -9.05 5.15 19.19
CA THR A 72 -9.94 4.81 18.07
C THR A 72 -9.49 5.54 16.82
N ASP A 73 -9.22 6.84 16.92
CA ASP A 73 -8.79 7.65 15.78
C ASP A 73 -7.44 7.19 15.21
N LEU A 74 -6.48 6.90 16.08
CA LEU A 74 -5.17 6.37 15.68
C LEU A 74 -5.30 5.00 15.01
N LYS A 75 -6.12 4.10 15.59
CA LYS A 75 -6.36 2.77 15.02
C LYS A 75 -7.02 2.88 13.66
N ASP A 76 -8.02 3.74 13.50
CA ASP A 76 -8.75 3.92 12.25
C ASP A 76 -7.89 4.59 11.17
N TYR A 77 -7.00 5.50 11.57
CA TYR A 77 -5.98 6.06 10.66
C TYR A 77 -5.08 4.95 10.11
N CYS A 78 -4.48 4.14 10.99
CA CYS A 78 -3.58 3.06 10.60
C CYS A 78 -4.30 1.98 9.77
N TYR A 79 -5.53 1.63 10.16
CA TYR A 79 -6.35 0.65 9.45
C TYR A 79 -6.70 1.10 8.03
N ARG A 80 -7.00 2.38 7.83
CA ARG A 80 -7.26 2.94 6.48
C ARG A 80 -6.04 2.79 5.57
N LYS A 81 -4.84 3.08 6.08
CA LYS A 81 -3.58 2.90 5.33
C LYS A 81 -3.32 1.44 4.97
N TYR A 82 -3.51 0.54 5.94
CA TYR A 82 -3.48 -0.91 5.72
C TYR A 82 -4.41 -1.33 4.58
N ARG A 83 -5.70 -0.96 4.65
CA ARG A 83 -6.70 -1.36 3.64
C ARG A 83 -6.37 -0.85 2.24
N GLN A 84 -5.91 0.39 2.12
CA GLN A 84 -5.49 0.93 0.84
C GLN A 84 -4.30 0.17 0.25
N MET A 85 -3.31 -0.20 1.07
CA MET A 85 -2.18 -1.01 0.61
C MET A 85 -2.60 -2.43 0.20
N GLN A 86 -3.56 -3.04 0.90
CA GLN A 86 -4.14 -4.32 0.45
C GLN A 86 -4.79 -4.20 -0.92
N TYR A 87 -5.60 -3.15 -1.16
CA TYR A 87 -6.23 -2.96 -2.47
C TYR A 87 -5.21 -2.75 -3.59
N ILE A 88 -4.15 -1.98 -3.34
CA ILE A 88 -3.06 -1.82 -4.31
C ILE A 88 -2.38 -3.17 -4.58
N HIS A 89 -2.08 -3.94 -3.53
CA HIS A 89 -1.50 -5.28 -3.67
C HIS A 89 -2.37 -6.19 -4.55
N GLU A 90 -3.65 -6.31 -4.23
CA GLU A 90 -4.60 -7.19 -4.94
C GLU A 90 -4.73 -6.78 -6.41
N PHE A 91 -4.92 -5.49 -6.68
CA PHE A 91 -5.04 -4.98 -8.04
C PHE A 91 -3.77 -5.25 -8.87
N THR A 92 -2.61 -4.88 -8.34
CA THR A 92 -1.34 -5.01 -9.07
C THR A 92 -0.92 -6.47 -9.26
N ARG A 93 -1.26 -7.35 -8.31
CA ARG A 93 -1.07 -8.79 -8.45
C ARG A 93 -1.97 -9.37 -9.55
N MET A 94 -3.23 -8.94 -9.65
CA MET A 94 -4.09 -9.34 -10.77
C MET A 94 -3.52 -8.88 -12.12
N LEU A 95 -3.00 -7.65 -12.18
CA LEU A 95 -2.41 -7.13 -13.42
C LEU A 95 -1.18 -7.92 -13.85
N TRP A 96 -0.30 -8.28 -12.91
CA TRP A 96 0.84 -9.15 -13.18
C TRP A 96 0.40 -10.54 -13.66
N ASN A 97 -0.57 -11.16 -13.01
CA ASN A 97 -1.09 -12.48 -13.41
C ASN A 97 -1.61 -12.49 -14.86
N LYS A 98 -2.33 -11.44 -15.27
CA LYS A 98 -2.78 -11.29 -16.66
C LYS A 98 -1.62 -11.18 -17.65
N GLY A 99 -0.56 -10.47 -17.26
CA GLY A 99 0.66 -10.36 -18.05
C GLY A 99 1.37 -11.68 -18.24
N GLU A 100 1.56 -12.44 -17.16
CA GLU A 100 2.15 -13.79 -17.21
C GLU A 100 1.34 -14.74 -18.08
N GLN A 101 0.01 -14.69 -17.97
CA GLN A 101 -0.89 -15.48 -18.81
C GLN A 101 -0.73 -15.12 -20.30
N GLY A 102 -0.78 -13.83 -20.64
CA GLY A 102 -0.62 -13.39 -22.03
C GLY A 102 0.77 -13.73 -22.61
N GLN A 103 1.83 -13.70 -21.79
CA GLN A 103 3.15 -14.19 -22.22
C GLN A 103 3.16 -15.70 -22.44
N ARG A 104 2.46 -16.46 -21.61
CA ARG A 104 2.36 -17.91 -21.76
C ARG A 104 1.62 -18.29 -23.04
N GLU A 105 0.50 -17.66 -23.34
CA GLU A 105 -0.27 -17.88 -24.57
C GLU A 105 0.59 -17.64 -25.82
N LYS A 106 1.33 -16.52 -25.85
CA LYS A 106 2.31 -16.21 -26.92
C LYS A 106 3.40 -17.28 -27.09
N ARG A 107 3.87 -17.88 -26.00
CA ARG A 107 4.90 -18.95 -26.05
C ARG A 107 4.36 -20.27 -26.58
N VAL A 108 3.07 -20.55 -26.37
CA VAL A 108 2.41 -21.79 -26.80
C VAL A 108 1.85 -21.65 -28.23
N GLY A 109 1.82 -20.44 -28.80
CA GLY A 109 1.42 -20.20 -30.19
C GLY A 109 -0.09 -20.34 -30.42
N ILE A 110 -0.89 -20.08 -29.38
CA ILE A 110 -2.35 -20.00 -29.43
C ILE A 110 -2.77 -18.56 -29.73
#